data_AF-A0A6G1GPU8-F1
#
_entry.id   AF-A0A6G1GPU8-F1
#
_cell.length_a   1.000
_cell.length_b   1.000
_cell.length_c   1.000
_cell.angle_alpha   90.00
_cell.angle_beta   90.00
_cell.angle_gamma   90.00
#
_symmetry.space_group_name_H-M   'P 1'
#
loop_
_entity.id
_entity.type
_entity.pdbx_description
1 polymer ?
#
loop_
_entity_poly.entity_id
_entity_poly.type
_entity_poly.pdbx_seq_one_letter_code
_entity_poly.pdbx_strand_id
1 'polypeptide(L)'
;MVKFYPSISEDLREWIFEQSLFFVASAPRTGKHVNLSPKGHPSHTLSLLTPTQAAYLDATGSGCETISHIYEPRNARVTLMFCSFGPSPRILRLFCRGRVIEKGDAEFGGWVRKMVEGGMEAPGGLEMEGGSGAGMDAEEKDETTEKGEEDGKMHLKAIRAIILLDVFKVQTSCGFAVPIFPSSSPPTSSSDGPEVSELLSPVPTSGYANRATLAKWTSFMVKKDGSLEPYRTGNNFRSLDGLPGLRSARRGRGEWVGVEGVLQWGRRVGGMWEGVLVGMVLMMVLMVVVGRL
;
A
#
# COMPACT_ATOMS: atom_id res chain seq x y z
N MET A 1 22.28 -11.22 12.80
CA MET A 1 21.33 -12.02 13.60
C MET A 1 19.95 -11.36 13.53
N VAL A 2 18.86 -12.14 13.47
CA VAL A 2 17.49 -11.60 13.46
C VAL A 2 17.15 -11.02 14.84
N LYS A 3 16.51 -9.85 14.87
CA LYS A 3 15.97 -9.25 16.09
C LYS A 3 14.48 -8.97 15.92
N PHE A 4 13.72 -9.10 17.00
CA PHE A 4 12.29 -8.84 17.04
C PHE A 4 11.99 -7.75 18.06
N TYR A 5 11.02 -6.90 17.74
CA TYR A 5 10.58 -5.81 18.59
C TYR A 5 9.04 -5.82 18.67
N PRO A 6 8.46 -5.44 19.82
CA PRO A 6 7.01 -5.33 19.96
C PRO A 6 6.43 -4.14 19.20
N SER A 7 7.24 -3.11 18.92
CA SER A 7 6.84 -1.87 18.27
C SER A 7 7.99 -1.25 17.47
N ILE A 8 7.68 -0.22 16.69
CA ILE A 8 8.64 0.60 15.95
C ILE A 8 9.29 1.59 16.93
N SER A 9 10.60 1.48 17.15
CA SER A 9 11.37 2.47 17.89
C SER A 9 11.77 3.65 17.01
N GLU A 10 12.15 4.78 17.61
CA GLU A 10 12.44 6.01 16.86
C GLU A 10 13.63 5.82 15.88
N ASP A 11 14.66 5.09 16.28
CA ASP A 11 15.80 4.76 15.40
C ASP A 11 15.38 3.92 14.18
N LEU A 12 14.39 3.03 14.34
CA LEU A 12 13.83 2.27 13.23
C LEU A 12 12.91 3.13 12.36
N ARG A 13 12.23 4.10 12.97
CA ARG A 13 11.36 5.06 12.28
C ARG A 13 12.18 5.93 11.33
N GLU A 14 13.24 6.55 11.83
CA GLU A 14 14.19 7.35 11.04
C GLU A 14 14.75 6.52 9.89
N TRP A 15 15.27 5.32 10.20
CA TRP A 15 15.84 4.42 9.20
C TRP A 15 14.83 3.98 8.13
N ILE A 16 13.54 3.80 8.46
CA ILE A 16 12.49 3.48 7.48
C ILE A 16 12.36 4.58 6.42
N PHE A 17 12.38 5.85 6.85
CA PHE A 17 12.20 6.99 5.95
C PHE A 17 13.45 7.32 5.11
N GLU A 18 14.63 6.83 5.50
CA GLU A 18 15.83 6.87 4.65
C GLU A 18 15.74 5.96 3.41
N GLN A 19 14.85 4.96 3.42
CA GLN A 19 14.75 4.01 2.32
C GLN A 19 13.96 4.61 1.14
N SER A 20 14.41 4.36 -0.09
CA SER A 20 13.77 4.96 -1.27
C SER A 20 12.46 4.27 -1.69
N LEU A 21 12.29 3.01 -1.29
CA LEU A 21 11.09 2.22 -1.57
C LEU A 21 10.87 1.17 -0.47
N PHE A 22 9.64 0.67 -0.41
CA PHE A 22 9.24 -0.44 0.44
C PHE A 22 8.38 -1.42 -0.34
N PHE A 23 8.25 -2.64 0.18
CA PHE A 23 7.45 -3.69 -0.43
C PHE A 23 6.26 -4.00 0.44
N VAL A 24 5.11 -4.20 -0.20
CA VAL A 24 3.88 -4.66 0.45
C VAL A 24 3.63 -6.09 0.02
N ALA A 25 3.63 -7.01 0.98
CA ALA A 25 3.24 -8.39 0.78
C ALA A 25 1.87 -8.65 1.42
N SER A 26 1.02 -9.40 0.70
CA SER A 26 -0.27 -9.88 1.20
C SER A 26 -0.61 -11.20 0.51
N ALA A 27 -1.48 -12.00 1.12
CA ALA A 27 -1.88 -13.28 0.54
C ALA A 27 -3.33 -13.57 0.91
N PRO A 28 -4.10 -14.24 0.03
CA PRO A 28 -5.44 -14.71 0.36
C PRO A 28 -5.35 -15.84 1.41
N ARG A 29 -6.44 -16.10 2.13
CA ARG A 29 -6.59 -17.30 2.97
C ARG A 29 -6.82 -18.52 2.11
N THR A 30 -7.59 -18.35 1.05
CA THR A 30 -7.91 -19.37 0.05
C THR A 30 -7.69 -18.75 -1.33
N GLY A 31 -6.63 -19.17 -2.01
CA GLY A 31 -6.24 -18.63 -3.31
C GLY A 31 -4.89 -19.16 -3.75
N LYS A 32 -4.50 -18.89 -5.00
CA LYS A 32 -3.26 -19.42 -5.59
C LYS A 32 -2.13 -18.39 -5.56
N HIS A 33 -2.46 -17.11 -5.46
CA HIS A 33 -1.49 -16.04 -5.70
C HIS A 33 -1.11 -15.31 -4.42
N VAL A 34 0.19 -15.23 -4.14
CA VAL A 34 0.73 -14.29 -3.14
C VAL A 34 1.04 -12.99 -3.85
N ASN A 35 0.59 -11.87 -3.28
CA ASN A 35 0.88 -10.55 -3.81
C ASN A 35 2.13 -9.95 -3.17
N LEU A 36 2.98 -9.36 -4.01
CA LEU A 36 4.14 -8.58 -3.60
C LEU A 36 4.24 -7.37 -4.53
N SER A 37 4.20 -6.16 -3.97
CA SER A 37 4.20 -4.92 -4.76
C SER A 37 5.18 -3.90 -4.17
N PRO A 38 6.11 -3.34 -4.97
CA PRO A 38 6.92 -2.22 -4.54
C PRO A 38 6.09 -0.93 -4.48
N LYS A 39 6.43 -0.07 -3.53
CA LYS A 39 5.91 1.28 -3.34
C LYS A 39 7.12 2.21 -3.14
N GLY A 40 7.21 3.28 -3.92
CA GLY A 40 8.27 4.27 -3.78
C GLY A 40 7.88 5.35 -2.79
N HIS A 41 8.84 6.21 -2.44
CA HIS A 41 8.61 7.48 -1.76
C HIS A 41 7.92 7.34 -0.42
N PRO A 42 8.55 6.69 0.58
CA PRO A 42 7.97 6.61 1.92
C PRO A 42 7.57 7.98 2.47
N SER A 43 8.37 9.04 2.25
CA SER A 43 8.04 10.39 2.72
C SER A 43 6.70 10.93 2.20
N HIS A 44 6.28 10.55 0.98
CA HIS A 44 5.04 11.01 0.37
C HIS A 44 3.88 10.01 0.46
N THR A 45 4.17 8.73 0.73
CA THR A 45 3.19 7.65 0.60
C THR A 45 3.01 6.83 1.86
N LEU A 46 3.90 6.90 2.84
CA LEU A 46 3.86 6.21 4.12
C LEU A 46 3.82 7.22 5.28
N SER A 47 3.05 6.92 6.32
CA SER A 47 3.07 7.63 7.59
C SER A 47 3.14 6.62 8.74
N LEU A 48 4.03 6.86 9.69
CA LEU A 48 4.17 6.08 10.92
C LEU A 48 3.50 6.86 12.05
N LEU A 49 2.21 6.59 12.26
CA LEU A 49 1.32 7.37 13.13
C LEU A 49 1.62 7.17 14.63
N THR A 50 1.95 5.94 15.02
CA THR A 50 2.36 5.57 16.38
C THR A 50 3.40 4.44 16.32
N PRO A 51 4.04 4.04 17.43
CA PRO A 51 4.94 2.89 17.45
C PRO A 51 4.31 1.57 16.97
N THR A 52 2.98 1.47 16.96
CA THR A 52 2.25 0.27 16.50
C THR A 52 1.25 0.57 15.39
N GLN A 53 1.29 1.76 14.78
CA GLN A 53 0.34 2.13 13.75
C GLN A 53 1.03 2.82 12.58
N ALA A 54 0.78 2.31 11.38
CA ALA A 54 1.26 2.87 10.13
C ALA A 54 0.08 3.03 9.15
N ALA A 55 0.24 3.88 8.15
CA ALA A 55 -0.71 3.98 7.05
C ALA A 55 0.04 4.31 5.76
N TYR A 56 -0.42 3.78 4.62
CA TYR A 56 0.10 4.19 3.32
C TYR A 56 -1.01 4.53 2.33
N LEU A 57 -0.71 5.45 1.41
CA LEU A 57 -1.60 5.86 0.33
C LEU A 57 -1.54 4.84 -0.81
N ASP A 58 -2.68 4.23 -1.15
CA ASP A 58 -2.77 3.30 -2.27
C ASP A 58 -3.21 4.03 -3.54
N ALA A 59 -2.23 4.23 -4.42
CA ALA A 59 -2.39 4.75 -5.77
C ALA A 59 -3.32 3.91 -6.64
N THR A 60 -3.92 4.54 -7.65
CA THR A 60 -4.54 3.80 -8.76
C THR A 60 -3.50 3.00 -9.53
N GLY A 61 -3.81 1.73 -9.76
CA GLY A 61 -2.99 0.81 -10.54
C GLY A 61 -3.87 -0.32 -11.12
N SER A 62 -3.27 -1.18 -11.93
CA SER A 62 -3.97 -2.23 -12.69
C SER A 62 -4.60 -3.33 -11.83
N GLY A 63 -4.14 -3.54 -10.60
CA GLY A 63 -4.66 -4.57 -9.70
C GLY A 63 -5.04 -4.03 -8.31
N CYS A 64 -5.74 -4.84 -7.51
CA CYS A 64 -6.19 -4.48 -6.16
C CYS A 64 -5.95 -5.59 -5.11
N GLU A 65 -5.00 -6.49 -5.36
CA GLU A 65 -4.74 -7.69 -4.54
C GLU A 65 -4.68 -7.43 -3.03
N THR A 66 -3.87 -6.47 -2.56
CA THR A 66 -3.79 -6.16 -1.12
C THR A 66 -5.11 -5.71 -0.54
N ILE A 67 -5.90 -4.91 -1.27
CA ILE A 67 -7.24 -4.49 -0.84
C ILE A 67 -8.16 -5.71 -0.71
N SER A 68 -8.15 -6.58 -1.73
CA SER A 68 -8.94 -7.81 -1.72
C SER A 68 -8.57 -8.77 -0.59
N HIS A 69 -7.27 -8.96 -0.33
CA HIS A 69 -6.79 -9.79 0.78
C HIS A 69 -7.16 -9.20 2.14
N ILE A 70 -7.21 -7.87 2.27
CA ILE A 70 -7.66 -7.22 3.51
C ILE A 70 -9.17 -7.39 3.70
N TYR A 71 -9.97 -7.21 2.64
CA TYR A 71 -11.42 -7.40 2.71
C TYR A 71 -11.84 -8.84 2.94
N GLU A 72 -10.97 -9.79 2.65
CA GLU A 72 -11.24 -11.17 2.96
C GLU A 72 -11.49 -11.38 4.47
N PRO A 73 -12.66 -11.94 4.85
CA PRO A 73 -13.01 -12.16 6.24
C PRO A 73 -11.92 -12.88 7.04
N ARG A 74 -11.52 -12.27 8.17
CA ARG A 74 -10.50 -12.80 9.09
C ARG A 74 -9.13 -13.03 8.43
N ASN A 75 -8.79 -12.30 7.37
CA ASN A 75 -7.44 -12.32 6.81
C ASN A 75 -6.65 -11.10 7.30
N ALA A 76 -6.85 -9.94 6.66
CA ALA A 76 -6.20 -8.67 6.99
C ALA A 76 -4.65 -8.74 7.09
N ARG A 77 -3.99 -9.82 6.68
CA ARG A 77 -2.54 -9.98 6.84
C ARG A 77 -1.80 -9.15 5.81
N VAL A 78 -0.95 -8.25 6.28
CA VAL A 78 -0.07 -7.44 5.43
C VAL A 78 1.32 -7.43 6.06
N THR A 79 2.35 -7.44 5.23
CA THR A 79 3.73 -7.20 5.67
C THR A 79 4.33 -6.09 4.83
N LEU A 80 4.86 -5.07 5.51
CA LEU A 80 5.73 -4.09 4.88
C LEU A 80 7.17 -4.58 5.03
N MET A 81 7.98 -4.49 3.98
CA MET A 81 9.40 -4.76 4.02
C MET A 81 10.19 -3.57 3.47
N PHE A 82 11.25 -3.21 4.18
CA PHE A 82 12.22 -2.19 3.81
C PHE A 82 13.60 -2.83 3.72
N CYS A 83 14.40 -2.40 2.74
CA CYS A 83 15.77 -2.88 2.55
C CYS A 83 16.70 -1.68 2.38
N SER A 84 17.87 -1.74 3.03
CA SER A 84 18.96 -0.84 2.70
C SER A 84 19.62 -1.25 1.40
N PHE A 85 19.84 -0.26 0.55
CA PHE A 85 20.69 -0.35 -0.64
C PHE A 85 21.99 0.44 -0.49
N GLY A 86 22.25 0.96 0.71
CA GLY A 86 23.48 1.65 1.07
C GLY A 86 24.51 0.70 1.69
N PRO A 87 25.59 1.26 2.27
CA PRO A 87 26.70 0.46 2.78
C PRO A 87 26.36 -0.34 4.05
N SER A 88 25.31 0.05 4.78
CA SER A 88 24.87 -0.63 6.00
C SER A 88 23.73 -1.62 5.72
N PRO A 89 23.99 -2.93 5.61
CA PRO A 89 23.00 -3.92 5.19
C PRO A 89 21.96 -4.15 6.29
N ARG A 90 20.70 -3.83 5.98
CA ARG A 90 19.57 -4.08 6.88
C ARG A 90 18.30 -4.36 6.09
N ILE A 91 17.53 -5.33 6.57
CA ILE A 91 16.15 -5.58 6.16
C ILE A 91 15.27 -5.40 7.39
N LEU A 92 14.18 -4.64 7.25
CA LEU A 92 13.17 -4.46 8.28
C LEU A 92 11.82 -4.94 7.77
N ARG A 93 11.06 -5.63 8.62
CA ARG A 93 9.68 -6.04 8.33
C ARG A 93 8.74 -5.53 9.41
N LEU A 94 7.61 -4.98 8.99
CA LEU A 94 6.47 -4.69 9.85
C LEU A 94 5.39 -5.73 9.54
N PHE A 95 5.03 -6.54 10.53
CA PHE A 95 3.92 -7.48 10.42
C PHE A 95 2.65 -6.81 10.93
N CYS A 96 1.65 -6.73 10.06
CA CYS A 96 0.51 -5.86 10.28
C CYS A 96 -0.84 -6.57 10.08
N ARG A 97 -1.87 -6.00 10.70
CA ARG A 97 -3.27 -6.19 10.32
C ARG A 97 -3.76 -4.94 9.59
N GLY A 98 -4.25 -5.13 8.37
CA GLY A 98 -4.71 -4.06 7.50
C GLY A 98 -6.19 -3.73 7.63
N ARG A 99 -6.53 -2.46 7.38
CA ARG A 99 -7.88 -1.95 7.14
C ARG A 99 -7.83 -1.01 5.95
N VAL A 100 -8.80 -1.16 5.03
CA VAL A 100 -8.92 -0.29 3.86
C VAL A 100 -9.92 0.81 4.16
N ILE A 101 -9.55 2.04 3.81
CA ILE A 101 -10.40 3.22 3.82
C ILE A 101 -10.43 3.73 2.38
N GLU A 102 -11.55 3.58 1.68
CA GLU A 102 -11.64 4.01 0.29
C GLU A 102 -11.77 5.53 0.20
N LYS A 103 -11.38 6.11 -0.94
CA LYS A 103 -11.48 7.56 -1.18
C LYS A 103 -12.90 8.13 -0.98
N GLY A 104 -13.93 7.33 -1.24
CA GLY A 104 -15.33 7.72 -1.05
C GLY A 104 -15.85 7.56 0.38
N ASP A 105 -15.05 7.02 1.32
CA ASP A 105 -15.48 6.87 2.71
C ASP A 105 -15.36 8.20 3.46
N ALA A 106 -16.34 8.53 4.32
CA ALA A 106 -16.41 9.81 5.02
C ALA A 106 -15.18 10.11 5.90
N GLU A 107 -14.52 9.07 6.41
CA GLU A 107 -13.32 9.20 7.23
C GLU A 107 -12.02 9.46 6.44
N PHE A 108 -12.03 9.31 5.12
CA PHE A 108 -10.82 9.37 4.28
C PHE A 108 -10.03 10.66 4.47
N GLY A 109 -10.69 11.83 4.33
CA GLY A 109 -10.02 13.13 4.47
C GLY A 109 -9.42 13.36 5.85
N GLY A 110 -10.09 12.88 6.91
CA GLY A 110 -9.57 12.94 8.28
C GLY A 110 -8.29 12.10 8.45
N TRP A 111 -8.22 10.93 7.81
CA TRP A 111 -7.01 10.11 7.85
C TRP A 111 -5.87 10.68 7.02
N VAL A 112 -6.13 11.31 5.87
CA VAL A 112 -5.08 12.01 5.10
C VAL A 112 -4.42 13.08 5.98
N ARG A 113 -5.22 13.90 6.68
CA ARG A 113 -4.69 14.92 7.61
C ARG A 113 -3.83 14.31 8.71
N LYS A 114 -4.31 13.25 9.37
CA LYS A 114 -3.51 12.53 10.39
C LYS A 114 -2.20 11.97 9.83
N MET A 115 -2.21 11.50 8.59
CA MET A 115 -0.99 11.00 7.95
C MET A 115 0.03 12.12 7.72
N VAL A 116 -0.43 13.30 7.29
CA VAL A 116 0.40 14.50 7.14
C VAL A 116 0.95 14.99 8.48
N GLU A 117 0.11 15.08 9.51
CA GLU A 117 0.53 15.36 10.90
C GLU A 117 1.55 14.34 11.42
N GLY A 118 1.44 13.08 10.98
CA GLY A 118 2.37 12.00 11.29
C GLY A 118 3.71 12.04 10.54
N GLY A 119 3.97 13.09 9.75
CA GLY A 119 5.23 13.31 9.04
C GLY A 119 5.22 12.93 7.56
N MET A 120 4.07 12.60 6.97
CA MET A 120 3.95 12.45 5.52
C MET A 120 3.91 13.82 4.85
N GLU A 121 4.64 13.97 3.76
CA GLU A 121 4.53 15.16 2.91
C GLU A 121 3.14 15.28 2.29
N ALA A 122 2.55 16.48 2.36
CA ALA A 122 1.19 16.71 1.90
C ALA A 122 1.05 16.38 0.38
N PRO A 123 0.06 15.55 0.00
CA PRO A 123 -0.21 15.28 -1.41
C PRO A 123 -0.78 16.52 -2.09
N GLY A 124 -0.53 16.65 -3.40
CA GLY A 124 -1.08 17.75 -4.20
C GLY A 124 -2.61 17.70 -4.25
N GLY A 125 -3.27 18.86 -4.13
CA GLY A 125 -4.73 18.96 -4.14
C GLY A 125 -5.41 18.62 -2.80
N LEU A 126 -4.67 18.65 -1.69
CA LEU A 126 -5.24 18.68 -0.35
C LEU A 126 -5.62 20.12 0.00
N GLU A 127 -6.91 20.42 0.09
CA GLU A 127 -7.40 21.69 0.61
C GLU A 127 -7.24 21.69 2.14
N MET A 128 -6.38 22.56 2.66
CA MET A 128 -6.22 22.77 4.09
C MET A 128 -7.24 23.83 4.52
N GLU A 129 -8.28 23.45 5.27
CA GLU A 129 -9.22 24.43 5.82
C GLU A 129 -8.50 25.35 6.81
N GLY A 130 -8.38 26.63 6.46
CA GLY A 130 -7.71 27.63 7.28
C GLY A 130 -7.52 28.99 6.60
N GLY A 131 -8.61 29.61 6.16
CA GLY A 131 -8.60 30.99 5.64
C GLY A 131 -10.03 31.54 5.57
N SER A 132 -10.48 32.15 6.66
CA SER A 132 -11.71 32.95 6.67
C SER A 132 -11.56 34.13 5.70
N GLY A 133 -12.38 34.15 4.65
CA GLY A 133 -12.51 35.26 3.72
C GLY A 133 -13.82 35.14 2.95
N ALA A 134 -14.81 35.93 3.35
CA ALA A 134 -16.09 36.06 2.67
C ALA A 134 -15.94 36.61 1.25
N GLY A 135 -16.84 36.23 0.34
CA GLY A 135 -17.08 37.00 -0.89
C GLY A 135 -17.40 36.15 -2.13
N MET A 136 -18.68 36.17 -2.49
CA MET A 136 -19.28 36.24 -3.84
C MET A 136 -18.48 35.87 -5.11
N ASP A 137 -19.24 35.21 -6.00
CA ASP A 137 -19.14 35.18 -7.47
C ASP A 137 -18.18 34.18 -8.11
N ALA A 138 -18.76 33.04 -8.50
CA ALA A 138 -18.18 32.08 -9.42
C ALA A 138 -18.24 32.64 -10.85
N GLU A 139 -17.16 33.26 -11.29
CA GLU A 139 -16.89 33.51 -12.70
C GLU A 139 -15.80 32.52 -13.17
N GLU A 140 -16.22 31.62 -14.05
CA GLU A 140 -15.37 30.70 -14.80
C GLU A 140 -14.43 31.51 -15.70
N LYS A 141 -13.12 31.47 -15.41
CA LYS A 141 -12.09 31.94 -16.34
C LYS A 141 -11.06 30.84 -16.56
N ASP A 142 -11.14 30.33 -17.77
CA ASP A 142 -10.26 29.35 -18.37
C ASP A 142 -8.92 29.98 -18.78
N GLU A 143 -7.90 29.12 -18.73
CA GLU A 143 -6.59 29.16 -19.39
C GLU A 143 -5.86 30.50 -19.61
N THR A 144 -4.72 30.67 -18.95
CA THR A 144 -3.38 30.52 -19.57
C THR A 144 -2.26 30.90 -18.58
N THR A 145 -1.11 30.24 -18.75
CA THR A 145 0.25 30.62 -18.32
C THR A 145 0.92 29.66 -17.33
N GLU A 146 1.58 28.68 -17.95
CA GLU A 146 2.98 28.27 -17.73
C GLU A 146 3.41 27.38 -16.55
N LYS A 147 4.14 26.32 -16.94
CA LYS A 147 5.12 25.51 -16.20
C LYS A 147 4.58 24.58 -15.10
N GLY A 148 3.80 23.58 -15.51
CA GLY A 148 3.54 22.38 -14.71
C GLY A 148 4.72 21.40 -14.68
N GLU A 149 5.88 21.85 -14.22
CA GLU A 149 7.04 21.00 -13.89
C GLU A 149 7.57 21.38 -12.50
N GLU A 150 6.78 21.15 -11.45
CA GLU A 150 7.15 21.33 -10.04
C GLU A 150 6.09 20.51 -9.28
N ASP A 151 6.32 19.30 -8.74
CA ASP A 151 7.18 19.07 -7.58
C ASP A 151 7.26 17.55 -7.25
N GLY A 152 7.11 16.65 -8.24
CA GLY A 152 7.12 15.18 -8.03
C GLY A 152 6.03 14.61 -7.09
N LYS A 153 5.18 15.47 -6.52
CA LYS A 153 4.15 15.14 -5.52
C LYS A 153 3.02 14.31 -6.13
N MET A 154 2.56 13.33 -5.36
CA MET A 154 1.42 12.52 -5.73
C MET A 154 0.11 13.31 -5.55
N HIS A 155 -0.70 13.41 -6.60
CA HIS A 155 -1.96 14.13 -6.54
C HIS A 155 -3.05 13.30 -5.82
N LEU A 156 -3.78 13.89 -4.88
CA LEU A 156 -4.78 13.20 -4.05
C LEU A 156 -5.88 12.53 -4.89
N LYS A 157 -6.21 13.12 -6.05
CA LYS A 157 -7.15 12.51 -7.02
C LYS A 157 -6.75 11.09 -7.47
N ALA A 158 -5.45 10.79 -7.53
CA ALA A 158 -4.89 9.50 -7.94
C ALA A 158 -5.07 8.39 -6.92
N ILE A 159 -5.21 8.75 -5.65
CA ILE A 159 -5.37 7.80 -4.54
C ILE A 159 -6.74 7.15 -4.67
N ARG A 160 -6.81 5.84 -4.44
CA ARG A 160 -8.07 5.10 -4.41
C ARG A 160 -8.45 4.65 -2.99
N ALA A 161 -7.46 4.47 -2.12
CA ALA A 161 -7.67 4.10 -0.73
C ALA A 161 -6.46 4.48 0.15
N ILE A 162 -6.69 4.55 1.45
CA ILE A 162 -5.67 4.48 2.49
C ILE A 162 -5.67 3.05 3.05
N ILE A 163 -4.47 2.51 3.23
CA ILE A 163 -4.29 1.21 3.89
C ILE A 163 -3.73 1.49 5.28
N LEU A 164 -4.62 1.44 6.28
CA LEU A 164 -4.28 1.57 7.69
C LEU A 164 -3.76 0.22 8.20
N LEU A 165 -2.68 0.25 8.97
CA LEU A 165 -1.93 -0.93 9.39
C LEU A 165 -1.69 -0.88 10.90
N ASP A 166 -2.20 -1.88 11.59
CA ASP A 166 -1.91 -2.15 13.00
C ASP A 166 -0.70 -3.10 13.08
N VAL A 167 0.43 -2.59 13.54
CA VAL A 167 1.73 -3.28 13.60
C VAL A 167 1.81 -4.05 14.92
N PHE A 168 1.76 -5.37 14.84
CA PHE A 168 1.83 -6.23 16.03
C PHE A 168 3.22 -6.84 16.26
N LYS A 169 4.12 -6.72 15.28
CA LYS A 169 5.50 -7.24 15.39
C LYS A 169 6.42 -6.56 14.38
N VAL A 170 7.61 -6.20 14.84
CA VAL A 170 8.70 -5.68 14.00
C VAL A 170 9.85 -6.68 13.99
N GLN A 171 10.52 -6.82 12.85
CA GLN A 171 11.69 -7.68 12.72
C GLN A 171 12.78 -6.97 11.94
N THR A 172 14.01 -7.04 12.42
CA THR A 172 15.20 -6.67 11.65
C THR A 172 16.06 -7.90 11.37
N SER A 173 16.72 -7.91 10.21
CA SER A 173 17.67 -8.95 9.83
C SER A 173 18.79 -8.36 8.98
N CYS A 174 19.95 -9.04 8.95
CA CYS A 174 21.05 -8.64 8.07
C CYS A 174 20.65 -8.81 6.60
N GLY A 175 21.07 -7.87 5.75
CA GLY A 175 20.77 -7.86 4.31
C GLY A 175 22.01 -8.01 3.44
N PHE A 176 23.01 -8.81 3.86
CA PHE A 176 24.34 -8.84 3.21
C PHE A 176 24.33 -9.18 1.71
N ALA A 177 23.29 -9.86 1.23
CA ALA A 177 23.12 -10.18 -0.19
C ALA A 177 22.29 -9.15 -0.97
N VAL A 178 21.72 -8.14 -0.30
CA VAL A 178 21.03 -7.03 -0.97
C VAL A 178 22.12 -6.17 -1.62
N PRO A 179 22.03 -5.90 -2.94
CA PRO A 179 23.06 -5.14 -3.63
C PRO A 179 23.11 -3.70 -3.11
N ILE A 180 24.33 -3.15 -3.09
CA ILE A 180 24.54 -1.72 -2.93
C ILE A 180 24.23 -1.07 -4.27
N PHE A 181 23.42 -0.01 -4.28
CA PHE A 181 23.24 0.81 -5.48
C PHE A 181 24.13 2.05 -5.36
N PRO A 182 25.20 2.16 -6.17
CA PRO A 182 26.06 3.33 -6.14
C PRO A 182 25.30 4.57 -6.64
N SER A 183 25.60 5.72 -6.03
CA SER A 183 25.11 7.01 -6.50
C SER A 183 25.59 7.25 -7.93
N SER A 184 24.71 7.75 -8.80
CA SER A 184 25.07 8.11 -10.16
C SER A 184 25.96 9.35 -10.16
N SER A 185 27.28 9.15 -10.07
CA SER A 185 28.21 9.95 -10.86
C SER A 185 28.65 9.07 -12.04
N PRO A 186 28.71 9.61 -13.28
CA PRO A 186 29.18 8.83 -14.40
C PRO A 186 30.61 8.35 -14.09
N PRO A 187 30.99 7.11 -14.44
CA PRO A 187 32.37 6.69 -14.28
C PRO A 187 33.23 7.61 -15.13
N THR A 188 34.05 8.45 -14.49
CA THR A 188 35.20 9.04 -15.17
C THR A 188 36.04 7.86 -15.63
N SER A 189 36.12 7.70 -16.94
CA SER A 189 36.87 6.65 -17.63
C SER A 189 38.27 6.48 -17.04
N SER A 190 38.40 5.54 -16.12
CA SER A 190 39.67 4.98 -15.69
C SER A 190 39.43 3.48 -15.56
N SER A 191 40.38 2.71 -16.08
CA SER A 191 40.28 1.27 -16.36
C SER A 191 40.29 0.37 -15.13
N ASP A 192 40.15 0.94 -13.93
CA ASP A 192 40.20 0.22 -12.68
C ASP A 192 38.82 0.32 -12.02
N GLY A 193 38.28 -0.83 -11.60
CA GLY A 193 36.95 -0.88 -10.97
C GLY A 193 36.86 0.02 -9.73
N PRO A 194 35.65 0.40 -9.30
CA PRO A 194 35.47 1.34 -8.20
C PRO A 194 36.12 0.79 -6.92
N GLU A 195 36.89 1.64 -6.24
CA GLU A 195 37.53 1.28 -4.97
C GLU A 195 36.48 0.98 -3.90
N VAL A 196 36.78 0.01 -3.03
CA VAL A 196 35.89 -0.43 -1.94
C VAL A 196 35.51 0.72 -0.98
N SER A 197 36.34 1.77 -0.93
CA SER A 197 36.09 3.01 -0.17
C SER A 197 34.94 3.84 -0.72
N GLU A 198 34.74 3.89 -2.05
CA GLU A 198 33.63 4.62 -2.69
C GLU A 198 32.28 3.93 -2.45
N LEU A 199 32.27 2.59 -2.41
CA LEU A 199 31.08 1.79 -2.09
C LEU A 199 30.59 1.93 -0.64
N LEU A 200 31.44 2.47 0.25
CA LEU A 200 31.17 2.64 1.68
C LEU A 200 30.73 4.07 2.05
N SER A 201 30.69 4.99 1.09
CA SER A 201 30.19 6.35 1.31
C SER A 201 28.67 6.36 1.61
N PRO A 202 28.15 7.29 2.43
CA PRO A 202 26.72 7.40 2.67
C PRO A 202 26.02 7.65 1.33
N VAL A 203 25.09 6.78 0.94
CA VAL A 203 24.29 6.99 -0.26
C VAL A 203 23.43 8.23 -0.04
N PRO A 204 23.64 9.34 -0.77
CA PRO A 204 22.65 10.39 -0.79
C PRO A 204 21.37 9.82 -1.40
N THR A 205 20.22 10.18 -0.84
CA THR A 205 18.86 9.80 -1.29
C THR A 205 18.58 10.13 -2.77
N SER A 206 19.51 10.80 -3.46
CA SER A 206 19.46 11.27 -4.84
C SER A 206 19.75 10.22 -5.93
N GLY A 207 20.16 9.00 -5.59
CA GLY A 207 20.42 7.94 -6.58
C GLY A 207 19.16 7.33 -7.22
N TYR A 208 17.99 7.50 -6.59
CA TYR A 208 16.71 7.08 -7.16
C TYR A 208 16.03 8.26 -7.85
N ALA A 209 16.12 8.30 -9.18
CA ALA A 209 15.37 9.26 -9.96
C ALA A 209 13.89 8.87 -10.05
N ASN A 210 13.00 9.82 -9.79
CA ASN A 210 11.56 9.61 -9.90
C ASN A 210 11.18 9.42 -11.36
N ARG A 211 10.46 8.33 -11.65
CA ARG A 211 9.77 8.23 -12.93
C ARG A 211 8.61 9.21 -12.91
N ALA A 212 8.73 10.28 -13.69
CA ALA A 212 7.61 11.18 -13.95
C ALA A 212 6.41 10.43 -14.58
N THR A 213 6.57 9.19 -15.05
CA THR A 213 5.52 8.38 -15.67
C THR A 213 4.27 8.25 -14.81
N LEU A 214 4.38 8.01 -13.49
CA LEU A 214 3.18 7.85 -12.66
C LEU A 214 2.46 9.19 -12.48
N ALA A 215 3.20 10.27 -12.22
CA ALA A 215 2.65 11.61 -12.13
C ALA A 215 2.04 12.07 -13.47
N LYS A 216 2.73 11.85 -14.60
CA LYS A 216 2.25 12.14 -15.95
C LYS A 216 1.00 11.33 -16.31
N TRP A 217 1.00 10.02 -16.04
CA TRP A 217 -0.16 9.16 -16.26
C TRP A 217 -1.35 9.58 -15.39
N THR A 218 -1.09 9.89 -14.13
CA THR A 218 -2.10 10.41 -13.20
C THR A 218 -2.66 11.74 -13.71
N SER A 219 -1.82 12.71 -14.04
CA SER A 219 -2.23 14.02 -14.56
C SER A 219 -3.00 13.87 -15.87
N PHE A 220 -2.59 12.96 -16.75
CA PHE A 220 -3.33 12.64 -17.97
C PHE A 220 -4.72 12.07 -17.66
N MET A 221 -4.82 11.11 -16.75
CA MET A 221 -6.09 10.49 -16.35
C MET A 221 -6.99 11.43 -15.54
N VAL A 222 -6.41 12.38 -14.80
CA VAL A 222 -7.14 13.44 -14.08
C VAL A 222 -7.64 14.51 -15.03
N LYS A 223 -6.84 14.94 -16.01
CA LYS A 223 -7.23 15.91 -17.05
C LYS A 223 -8.32 15.35 -17.96
N LYS A 224 -8.25 14.06 -18.26
CA LYS A 224 -9.34 13.33 -18.92
C LYS A 224 -10.40 12.99 -17.86
N ASP A 225 -11.07 14.02 -17.37
CA ASP A 225 -12.08 13.92 -16.31
C ASP A 225 -13.04 12.76 -16.61
N GLY A 226 -13.29 11.93 -15.59
CA GLY A 226 -14.08 10.71 -15.74
C GLY A 226 -13.36 9.46 -16.27
N SER A 227 -12.05 9.45 -16.57
CA SER A 227 -11.37 8.21 -17.03
C SER A 227 -10.87 7.29 -15.90
N LEU A 228 -10.63 7.83 -14.70
CA LEU A 228 -10.14 7.07 -13.54
C LEU A 228 -11.19 6.10 -12.97
N GLU A 229 -12.44 6.54 -12.83
CA GLU A 229 -13.49 5.71 -12.24
C GLU A 229 -13.88 4.52 -13.12
N PRO A 230 -14.05 4.65 -14.46
CA PRO A 230 -14.20 3.51 -15.36
C PRO A 230 -13.00 2.56 -15.30
N TYR A 231 -11.78 3.10 -15.23
CA TYR A 231 -10.56 2.28 -15.10
C TYR A 231 -10.58 1.44 -13.81
N ARG A 232 -10.90 2.07 -12.67
CA ARG A 232 -11.03 1.38 -11.37
C ARG A 232 -12.16 0.35 -11.39
N THR A 233 -13.31 0.72 -11.96
CA THR A 233 -14.49 -0.15 -12.14
C THR A 233 -14.14 -1.39 -12.99
N GLY A 234 -13.33 -1.22 -14.03
CA GLY A 234 -12.86 -2.30 -14.89
C GLY A 234 -11.80 -3.20 -14.24
N ASN A 235 -10.81 -2.60 -13.56
CA ASN A 235 -9.57 -3.30 -13.19
C ASN A 235 -9.43 -3.58 -11.68
N ASN A 236 -10.23 -2.95 -10.82
CA ASN A 236 -10.06 -3.03 -9.36
C ASN A 236 -11.31 -3.55 -8.63
N PHE A 237 -12.27 -4.10 -9.37
CA PHE A 237 -13.47 -4.70 -8.76
C PHE A 237 -13.20 -6.09 -8.18
N ARG A 238 -12.17 -6.81 -8.65
CA ARG A 238 -11.76 -8.14 -8.17
C ARG A 238 -10.24 -8.35 -8.21
N SER A 239 -9.77 -9.33 -7.43
CA SER A 239 -8.41 -9.84 -7.47
C SER A 239 -8.21 -10.92 -8.55
N LEU A 240 -6.97 -11.35 -8.78
CA LEU A 240 -6.61 -12.47 -9.66
C LEU A 240 -7.29 -13.79 -9.24
N ASP A 241 -7.45 -14.00 -7.92
CA ASP A 241 -8.16 -15.15 -7.36
C ASP A 241 -9.68 -14.94 -7.25
N GLY A 242 -10.22 -13.85 -7.84
CA GLY A 242 -11.64 -13.55 -7.88
C GLY A 242 -12.23 -12.98 -6.58
N LEU A 243 -11.38 -12.66 -5.59
CA LEU A 243 -11.79 -12.03 -4.34
C LEU A 243 -12.34 -10.63 -4.60
N PRO A 244 -13.25 -10.12 -3.74
CA PRO A 244 -13.84 -8.81 -3.95
C PRO A 244 -12.78 -7.71 -3.79
N GLY A 245 -12.71 -6.79 -4.75
CA GLY A 245 -11.84 -5.61 -4.74
C GLY A 245 -12.51 -4.39 -4.14
N LEU A 246 -12.18 -3.21 -4.67
CA LEU A 246 -12.74 -1.92 -4.25
C LEU A 246 -14.28 -1.94 -4.28
N ARG A 247 -14.91 -1.53 -3.18
CA ARG A 247 -16.36 -1.41 -3.05
C ARG A 247 -16.90 -0.33 -3.99
N SER A 248 -16.20 0.79 -4.14
CA SER A 248 -16.49 1.83 -5.15
C SER A 248 -16.53 1.25 -6.57
N ALA A 249 -15.47 0.56 -6.99
CA ALA A 249 -15.40 -0.10 -8.29
C ALA A 249 -16.53 -1.14 -8.49
N ARG A 250 -16.83 -1.94 -7.47
CA ARG A 250 -17.90 -2.95 -7.52
C ARG A 250 -19.29 -2.31 -7.62
N ARG A 251 -19.55 -1.25 -6.85
CA ARG A 251 -20.78 -0.44 -6.98
C ARG A 251 -20.91 0.17 -8.38
N GLY A 252 -19.81 0.64 -8.96
CA GLY A 252 -19.76 1.13 -10.34
C GLY A 252 -20.15 0.07 -11.39
N ARG A 253 -20.04 -1.23 -11.07
CA ARG A 253 -20.53 -2.34 -11.90
C ARG A 253 -21.96 -2.79 -11.57
N GLY A 254 -22.65 -2.10 -10.66
CA GLY A 254 -23.99 -2.49 -10.20
C GLY A 254 -23.98 -3.65 -9.19
N GLU A 255 -22.84 -4.05 -8.62
CA GLU A 255 -22.82 -5.09 -7.59
C GLU A 255 -23.40 -4.55 -6.28
N TRP A 256 -24.37 -5.29 -5.73
CA TRP A 256 -24.84 -5.09 -4.36
C TRP A 256 -23.82 -5.69 -3.39
N VAL A 257 -22.93 -4.84 -2.86
CA VAL A 257 -21.75 -5.23 -2.05
C VAL A 257 -22.09 -6.20 -0.92
N GLY A 258 -23.23 -6.01 -0.24
CA GLY A 258 -23.70 -6.88 0.83
C GLY A 258 -24.11 -8.29 0.36
N VAL A 259 -24.92 -8.37 -0.70
CA VAL A 259 -25.42 -9.64 -1.27
C VAL A 259 -24.28 -10.46 -1.86
N GLU A 260 -23.41 -9.83 -2.65
CA GLU A 260 -22.22 -10.49 -3.22
C GLU A 260 -21.25 -10.96 -2.13
N GLY A 261 -21.16 -10.24 -0.99
CA GLY A 261 -20.38 -10.69 0.16
C GLY A 261 -20.87 -12.02 0.73
N VAL A 262 -22.19 -12.18 0.86
CA VAL A 262 -22.82 -13.43 1.34
C VAL A 262 -22.62 -14.56 0.33
N LEU A 263 -22.83 -14.29 -0.97
CA LEU A 263 -22.64 -15.29 -2.02
C LEU A 263 -21.20 -15.79 -2.08
N GLN A 264 -20.21 -14.91 -1.93
CA GLN A 264 -18.79 -15.28 -1.96
C GLN A 264 -18.36 -16.02 -0.71
N TRP A 265 -18.92 -15.66 0.46
CA TRP A 265 -18.75 -16.48 1.66
C TRP A 265 -19.28 -17.90 1.42
N GLY A 266 -20.47 -18.04 0.84
CA GLY A 266 -21.04 -19.34 0.47
C GLY A 266 -20.16 -20.14 -0.48
N ARG A 267 -19.68 -19.52 -1.57
CA ARG A 267 -18.73 -20.16 -2.52
C ARG A 267 -17.46 -20.65 -1.83
N ARG A 268 -16.93 -19.87 -0.89
CA ARG A 268 -15.72 -20.25 -0.13
C ARG A 268 -15.99 -21.41 0.83
N VAL A 269 -17.10 -21.38 1.56
CA VAL A 269 -17.49 -22.49 2.45
C VAL A 269 -17.67 -23.77 1.63
N GLY A 270 -18.34 -23.69 0.48
CA GLY A 270 -18.48 -24.81 -0.44
C GLY A 270 -17.15 -25.34 -0.99
N GLY A 271 -16.17 -24.45 -1.21
CA GLY A 271 -14.83 -24.83 -1.66
C GLY A 271 -13.97 -25.55 -0.60
N MET A 272 -14.33 -25.51 0.68
CA MET A 272 -13.62 -26.19 1.78
C MET A 272 -14.24 -27.55 2.12
N TRP A 273 -14.63 -28.32 1.09
CA TRP A 273 -15.29 -29.63 1.21
C TRP A 273 -14.56 -30.58 2.17
N GLU A 274 -13.23 -30.61 2.16
CA GLU A 274 -12.44 -31.46 3.04
C GLU A 274 -12.69 -31.17 4.52
N GLY A 275 -12.78 -29.88 4.90
CA GLY A 275 -13.08 -29.48 6.27
C GLY A 275 -14.50 -29.86 6.70
N VAL A 276 -15.46 -29.78 5.77
CA VAL A 276 -16.84 -30.22 6.01
C VAL A 276 -16.89 -31.74 6.20
N LEU A 277 -16.19 -32.51 5.35
CA LEU A 277 -16.10 -33.96 5.45
C LEU A 277 -15.49 -34.40 6.79
N VAL A 278 -14.36 -33.80 7.19
CA VAL A 278 -13.72 -34.07 8.48
C VAL A 278 -14.67 -33.77 9.64
N GLY A 279 -15.40 -32.66 9.58
CA GLY A 279 -16.41 -32.31 10.59
C GLY A 279 -17.54 -33.35 10.70
N MET A 280 -18.05 -33.84 9.57
CA MET A 280 -19.08 -34.89 9.54
C MET A 280 -18.56 -36.22 10.12
N VAL A 281 -17.33 -36.62 9.78
CA VAL A 281 -16.71 -37.85 10.31
C VAL A 281 -16.50 -37.74 11.82
N LEU A 282 -15.95 -36.63 12.31
CA LEU A 282 -15.77 -36.39 13.74
C LEU A 282 -17.11 -36.41 14.51
N MET A 283 -18.17 -35.87 13.91
CA MET A 283 -19.50 -35.87 14.50
C MET A 283 -20.10 -37.29 14.58
N MET A 284 -19.95 -38.10 13.52
CA MET A 284 -20.34 -39.52 13.55
C MET A 284 -19.60 -40.29 14.64
N VAL A 285 -18.26 -40.13 14.74
CA VAL A 285 -17.47 -40.76 15.79
C VAL A 285 -17.96 -40.35 17.17
N LEU A 286 -18.21 -39.06 17.39
CA LEU A 286 -18.74 -38.56 18.65
C LEU A 286 -20.11 -39.17 18.98
N MET A 287 -21.01 -39.28 18.01
CA MET A 287 -22.32 -39.89 18.22
C MET A 287 -22.22 -41.38 18.59
N VAL A 288 -21.31 -42.14 17.97
CA VAL A 288 -21.03 -43.54 18.36
C VAL A 288 -20.50 -43.60 19.79
N VAL A 289 -19.54 -42.76 20.16
CA VAL A 289 -18.93 -42.74 21.51
C VAL A 289 -19.94 -42.37 22.60
N VAL A 290 -20.87 -41.45 22.32
CA VAL A 290 -21.91 -41.01 23.26
C VAL A 290 -23.11 -41.97 23.28
N GLY A 291 -23.08 -43.06 22.50
CA GLY A 291 -24.16 -44.05 22.44
C GLY A 291 -25.46 -43.49 21.87
N ARG A 292 -25.37 -42.48 20.99
CA ARG A 292 -26.50 -41.82 20.32
C ARG A 292 -26.65 -42.24 18.86
N LEU A 293 -25.93 -43.28 18.44
CA LEU A 293 -25.91 -43.84 17.09
C LEU A 293 -26.17 -45.34 17.17
#